data_AF-A0A318DYF2-F1
#
_entry.id   AF-A0A318DYF2-F1
#
_cell.length_a   1.000
_cell.length_b   1.000
_cell.length_c   1.000
_cell.angle_alpha   90.00
_cell.angle_beta   90.00
_cell.angle_gamma   90.00
#
_symmetry.space_group_name_H-M   'P 1'
#
loop_
_entity.id
_entity.type
_entity.pdbx_description
1 polymer ?
#
loop_
_entity_poly.entity_id
_entity_poly.type
_entity_poly.pdbx_seq_one_letter_code
_entity_poly.pdbx_strand_id
1 'polypeptide(L)'
;YDLPVYSVLNQAARHDSVSHTTALFGMINLYSEFNFGKDILDSAHDNYATYDLLDHWDIEAFIDLNEKNKGNFKYDPPVAVNEDGVPICKGGFLMANWGPDKKLHRHKWRCPHVTRKSFNCPIFNCTDSDYGRTVHTKPEWDNRIFTTTPRGSHKWKNTMKKRTSSERRNSRVKTDYELENDNVRSKSRWLIRIIMRDAAMHANAWLKESAIAPEDWITTWFNYRAA
;
A
#
# COMPACT_ATOMS: atom_id res chain seq x y z
N TYR A 1 -4.32 -3.34 -16.15
CA TYR A 1 -2.95 -2.94 -16.53
C TYR A 1 -2.30 -2.19 -15.37
N ASP A 2 -0.98 -2.29 -15.23
CA ASP A 2 -0.20 -1.48 -14.28
C ASP A 2 0.34 -0.26 -15.04
N LEU A 3 -0.39 0.86 -14.97
CA LEU A 3 -0.10 2.05 -15.77
C LEU A 3 0.40 3.20 -14.90
N PRO A 4 1.56 3.82 -15.23
CA PRO A 4 2.09 4.96 -14.49
C PRO A 4 1.21 6.20 -14.71
N VAL A 5 0.81 6.87 -13.64
CA VAL A 5 0.04 8.12 -13.70
C VAL A 5 0.96 9.33 -13.48
N TYR A 6 1.84 9.22 -12.50
CA TYR A 6 2.76 10.27 -12.12
C TYR A 6 4.18 9.73 -12.01
N SER A 7 5.16 10.47 -12.50
CA SER A 7 6.55 10.00 -12.56
C SER A 7 7.52 11.14 -12.39
N VAL A 8 8.43 10.98 -11.43
CA VAL A 8 9.44 11.96 -11.07
C VAL A 8 10.79 11.28 -10.94
N LEU A 9 11.83 12.01 -11.34
CA LEU A 9 13.20 11.56 -11.15
C LEU A 9 13.78 12.30 -9.94
N ASN A 10 14.12 11.56 -8.90
CA ASN A 10 14.71 12.11 -7.68
C ASN A 10 16.24 12.03 -7.71
N GLN A 11 16.90 12.83 -6.87
CA GLN A 11 18.35 12.72 -6.69
C GLN A 11 18.66 11.49 -5.84
N ALA A 12 19.73 10.75 -6.17
CA ALA A 12 20.11 9.53 -5.47
C ALA A 12 20.41 9.74 -3.97
N ALA A 13 20.84 10.94 -3.57
CA ALA A 13 21.13 11.26 -2.17
C ALA A 13 19.88 11.55 -1.32
N ARG A 14 18.69 11.67 -1.93
CA ARG A 14 17.44 11.94 -1.22
C ARG A 14 16.86 10.63 -0.72
N HIS A 15 16.52 10.57 0.57
CA HIS A 15 15.85 9.42 1.16
C HIS A 15 14.49 9.15 0.49
N ASP A 16 14.15 7.87 0.31
CA ASP A 16 12.97 7.46 -0.45
C ASP A 16 11.67 7.98 0.15
N SER A 17 11.54 8.01 1.48
CA SER A 17 10.34 8.58 2.14
C SER A 17 10.11 10.06 1.84
N VAL A 18 11.18 10.85 1.65
CA VAL A 18 11.07 12.27 1.29
C VAL A 18 10.71 12.41 -0.19
N SER A 19 11.34 11.59 -1.03
CA SER A 19 11.03 11.49 -2.45
C SER A 19 9.55 11.14 -2.68
N HIS A 20 9.04 10.16 -1.96
CA HIS A 20 7.63 9.77 -1.93
C HIS A 20 6.72 10.92 -1.52
N THR A 21 6.99 11.57 -0.38
CA THR A 21 6.19 12.69 0.13
C THR A 21 6.04 13.80 -0.92
N THR A 22 7.15 14.19 -1.55
CA THR A 22 7.13 15.22 -2.60
C THR A 22 6.38 14.78 -3.86
N ALA A 23 6.47 13.49 -4.21
CA ALA A 23 5.79 12.95 -5.37
C ALA A 23 4.28 12.85 -5.15
N LEU A 24 3.85 12.38 -3.97
CA LEU A 24 2.45 12.27 -3.58
C LEU A 24 1.78 13.64 -3.55
N PHE A 25 2.43 14.64 -2.95
CA PHE A 25 1.95 16.02 -2.95
C PHE A 25 1.78 16.55 -4.38
N GLY A 26 2.77 16.35 -5.25
CA GLY A 26 2.67 16.77 -6.66
C GLY A 26 1.52 16.08 -7.39
N MET A 27 1.38 14.77 -7.18
CA MET A 27 0.33 13.95 -7.82
C MET A 27 -1.08 14.38 -7.39
N ILE A 28 -1.33 14.60 -6.10
CA ILE A 28 -2.65 15.04 -5.59
C ILE A 28 -3.03 16.41 -6.14
N ASN A 29 -2.08 17.35 -6.21
CA ASN A 29 -2.35 18.69 -6.71
C ASN A 29 -2.55 18.72 -8.23
N LEU A 30 -1.83 17.87 -8.99
CA LEU A 30 -1.93 17.83 -10.45
C LEU A 30 -3.18 17.09 -10.93
N TYR A 31 -3.63 16.08 -10.19
CA TYR A 31 -4.76 15.23 -10.55
C TYR A 31 -5.86 15.32 -9.49
N SER A 32 -6.36 16.54 -9.27
CA SER A 32 -7.39 16.83 -8.26
C SER A 32 -8.70 16.07 -8.48
N GLU A 33 -8.93 15.60 -9.70
CA GLU A 33 -10.08 14.79 -10.11
C GLU A 33 -9.93 13.30 -9.76
N PHE A 34 -8.73 12.86 -9.36
CA PHE A 34 -8.47 11.46 -8.98
C PHE A 34 -8.69 11.27 -7.49
N ASN A 35 -9.32 10.14 -7.13
CA ASN A 35 -9.41 9.70 -5.75
C ASN A 35 -8.31 8.67 -5.45
N PHE A 36 -7.31 9.06 -4.66
CA PHE A 36 -6.21 8.20 -4.24
C PHE A 36 -6.57 7.43 -2.97
N GLY A 37 -7.25 6.30 -3.08
CA GLY A 37 -7.76 5.60 -1.89
C GLY A 37 -6.74 4.77 -1.10
N LYS A 38 -5.59 4.41 -1.68
CA LYS A 38 -4.60 3.51 -1.05
C LYS A 38 -3.19 3.84 -1.51
N ASP A 39 -2.25 3.80 -0.58
CA ASP A 39 -0.82 3.89 -0.87
C ASP A 39 -0.08 2.64 -0.40
N ILE A 40 0.77 2.08 -1.26
CA ILE A 40 1.44 0.79 -1.05
C ILE A 40 2.94 1.00 -1.09
N LEU A 41 3.58 0.95 0.07
CA LEU A 41 4.99 1.30 0.26
C LEU A 41 5.76 0.16 0.93
N ASP A 42 7.07 0.15 0.73
CA ASP A 42 7.96 -0.77 1.44
C ASP A 42 8.33 -0.24 2.83
N SER A 43 9.11 -1.03 3.57
CA SER A 43 9.53 -0.70 4.92
C SER A 43 10.51 0.47 5.04
N ALA A 44 11.03 1.01 3.92
CA ALA A 44 11.79 2.26 3.95
C ALA A 44 10.89 3.48 4.24
N HIS A 45 9.58 3.32 4.06
CA HIS A 45 8.57 4.35 4.33
C HIS A 45 7.90 4.16 5.70
N ASP A 46 8.36 3.22 6.52
CA ASP A 46 7.82 2.94 7.85
C ASP A 46 8.25 3.99 8.89
N ASN A 47 7.61 5.16 8.84
CA ASN A 47 7.80 6.27 9.77
C ASN A 47 6.46 6.97 10.03
N TYR A 48 6.25 7.50 11.24
CA TYR A 48 4.98 8.13 11.64
C TYR A 48 4.54 9.25 10.70
N ALA A 49 5.48 10.10 10.23
CA ALA A 49 5.14 11.21 9.36
C ALA A 49 4.48 10.75 8.05
N THR A 50 4.88 9.60 7.49
CA THR A 50 4.20 9.01 6.32
C THR A 50 2.78 8.56 6.65
N TYR A 51 2.55 7.92 7.80
CA TYR A 51 1.19 7.53 8.20
C TYR A 51 0.29 8.74 8.45
N ASP A 52 0.79 9.77 9.14
CA ASP A 52 0.05 11.00 9.44
C ASP A 52 -0.33 11.76 8.15
N LEU A 53 0.57 11.80 7.18
CA LEU A 53 0.33 12.42 5.88
C LEU A 53 -0.77 11.70 5.10
N LEU A 54 -0.73 10.36 5.09
CA LEU A 54 -1.73 9.54 4.39
C LEU A 54 -3.10 9.66 5.07
N ASP A 55 -3.14 9.65 6.40
CA ASP A 55 -4.37 9.86 7.18
C ASP A 55 -4.99 11.24 6.89
N HIS A 56 -4.17 12.29 6.83
CA HIS A 56 -4.63 13.65 6.48
C HIS A 56 -5.34 13.73 5.12
N TRP A 57 -4.93 12.90 4.15
CA TRP A 57 -5.53 12.85 2.82
C TRP A 57 -6.54 11.71 2.63
N ASP A 58 -6.96 11.04 3.72
CA ASP A 58 -7.88 9.90 3.69
C ASP A 58 -7.38 8.75 2.79
N ILE A 59 -6.07 8.54 2.77
CA ILE A 59 -5.39 7.49 1.98
C ILE A 59 -5.03 6.33 2.90
N GLU A 60 -5.55 5.14 2.61
CA GLU A 60 -5.26 3.96 3.44
C GLU A 60 -3.80 3.50 3.22
N ALA A 61 -2.99 3.53 4.29
CA ALA A 61 -1.59 3.15 4.27
C ALA A 61 -1.39 1.61 4.27
N PHE A 62 -0.70 1.10 3.26
CA PHE A 62 -0.20 -0.27 3.16
C PHE A 62 1.34 -0.26 3.16
N ILE A 63 1.92 -0.21 4.36
CA ILE A 63 3.37 -0.09 4.56
C ILE A 63 3.87 -1.29 5.36
N ASP A 64 4.87 -1.98 4.82
CA ASP A 64 5.58 -3.05 5.54
C ASP A 64 6.34 -2.47 6.73
N LEU A 65 6.35 -3.16 7.87
CA LEU A 65 7.07 -2.67 9.04
C LEU A 65 8.58 -2.91 8.89
N ASN A 66 9.37 -1.97 9.38
CA ASN A 66 10.81 -2.10 9.40
C ASN A 66 11.25 -2.99 10.58
N GLU A 67 11.89 -4.12 10.27
CA GLU A 67 12.37 -5.10 11.26
C GLU A 67 13.34 -4.50 12.29
N LYS A 68 14.04 -3.42 11.93
CA LYS A 68 14.97 -2.71 12.82
C LYS A 68 14.23 -1.81 13.83
N ASN A 69 13.00 -1.44 13.52
CA ASN A 69 12.16 -0.59 14.35
C ASN A 69 11.13 -1.44 15.11
N LYS A 70 11.66 -2.36 15.93
CA LYS A 70 10.88 -3.14 16.90
C LYS A 70 10.32 -2.16 17.93
N GLY A 71 9.13 -1.65 17.63
CA GLY A 71 8.47 -0.66 18.46
C GLY A 71 8.44 -1.14 19.91
N ASN A 72 8.80 -0.24 20.83
CA ASN A 72 8.53 -0.46 22.24
C ASN A 72 7.01 -0.35 22.43
N PHE A 73 6.29 -1.43 22.15
CA PHE A 73 4.84 -1.52 22.28
C PHE A 73 4.45 -1.38 23.75
N LYS A 74 4.33 -0.14 24.21
CA LYS A 74 3.91 0.20 25.57
C LYS A 74 2.41 0.43 25.58
N TYR A 75 1.63 -0.65 25.42
CA TYR A 75 0.19 -0.61 25.63
C TYR A 75 -0.12 -1.36 26.95
N ASP A 76 -0.56 -0.63 27.96
CA ASP A 76 -0.95 -1.16 29.28
C ASP A 76 -2.32 -1.90 29.21
N PRO A 77 -2.67 -2.86 30.10
CA PRO A 77 -2.85 -4.27 29.75
C PRO A 77 -4.31 -4.67 29.40
N PRO A 78 -4.56 -5.86 28.77
CA PRO A 78 -3.69 -7.03 28.77
C PRO A 78 -3.56 -7.65 27.38
N VAL A 79 -2.72 -7.11 26.51
CA VAL A 79 -2.30 -7.82 25.31
C VAL A 79 -0.90 -7.39 24.84
N ALA A 80 0.06 -8.31 24.89
CA ALA A 80 1.24 -8.20 24.06
C ALA A 80 0.81 -8.23 22.59
N VAL A 81 1.26 -7.29 21.76
CA VAL A 81 1.02 -7.33 20.31
C VAL A 81 2.22 -7.97 19.61
N ASN A 82 1.98 -8.71 18.54
CA ASN A 82 3.07 -9.20 17.70
C ASN A 82 3.58 -8.07 16.79
N GLU A 83 4.58 -8.39 15.97
CA GLU A 83 5.17 -7.46 15.01
C GLU A 83 4.14 -6.91 14.01
N ASP A 84 3.07 -7.63 13.69
CA ASP A 84 1.98 -7.17 12.81
C ASP A 84 0.92 -6.29 13.51
N GLY A 85 1.06 -5.99 14.81
CA GLY A 85 0.03 -5.32 15.60
C GLY A 85 -1.17 -6.21 15.94
N VAL A 86 -1.03 -7.53 15.77
CA VAL A 86 -2.05 -8.52 16.15
C VAL A 86 -1.95 -8.83 17.65
N PRO A 87 -3.06 -8.68 18.39
CA PRO A 87 -3.09 -9.01 19.80
C PRO A 87 -2.78 -10.49 20.11
N ILE A 88 -1.97 -10.76 21.14
CA ILE A 88 -1.67 -12.08 21.71
C ILE A 88 -2.56 -12.33 22.94
N CYS A 89 -3.28 -13.46 22.96
CA CYS A 89 -4.13 -13.83 24.08
C CYS A 89 -3.31 -14.33 25.30
N LYS A 90 -3.96 -14.50 26.46
CA LYS A 90 -3.32 -15.05 27.68
C LYS A 90 -2.69 -16.44 27.47
N GLY A 91 -3.23 -17.23 26.54
CA GLY A 91 -2.68 -18.53 26.17
C GLY A 91 -1.47 -18.47 25.23
N GLY A 92 -0.97 -17.28 24.89
CA GLY A 92 0.20 -17.08 24.03
C GLY A 92 -0.09 -17.12 22.53
N PHE A 93 -1.35 -17.05 22.10
CA PHE A 93 -1.72 -17.18 20.69
C PHE A 93 -2.26 -15.90 20.07
N LEU A 94 -1.99 -15.72 18.77
CA LEU A 94 -2.55 -14.61 17.98
C LEU A 94 -4.07 -14.66 17.94
N MET A 95 -4.70 -13.53 18.28
CA MET A 95 -6.15 -13.39 18.25
C MET A 95 -6.68 -13.34 16.82
N ALA A 96 -7.92 -13.80 16.62
CA ALA A 96 -8.58 -13.79 15.34
C ALA A 96 -9.19 -12.40 15.07
N ASN A 97 -8.85 -11.80 13.92
CA ASN A 97 -9.50 -10.56 13.46
C ASN A 97 -10.99 -10.85 13.15
N TRP A 98 -11.90 -10.16 13.83
CA TRP A 98 -13.34 -10.28 13.66
C TRP A 98 -13.95 -9.12 12.86
N GLY A 99 -13.11 -8.18 12.41
CA GLY A 99 -13.47 -7.07 11.56
C GLY A 99 -13.45 -5.70 12.25
N PRO A 100 -13.56 -4.62 11.45
CA PRO A 100 -13.69 -3.26 11.96
C PRO A 100 -15.09 -3.00 12.53
N ASP A 101 -15.13 -2.34 13.67
CA ASP A 101 -16.31 -1.73 14.27
C ASP A 101 -16.35 -0.26 13.84
N LYS A 102 -17.07 0.01 12.75
CA LYS A 102 -17.14 1.33 12.11
C LYS A 102 -17.68 2.42 13.02
N LYS A 103 -18.58 2.08 13.95
CA LYS A 103 -19.19 3.06 14.86
C LYS A 103 -18.22 3.55 15.93
N LEU A 104 -17.26 2.71 16.31
CA LEU A 104 -16.34 2.97 17.42
C LEU A 104 -14.88 3.05 16.97
N HIS A 105 -14.64 3.14 15.65
CA HIS A 105 -13.34 3.27 15.00
C HIS A 105 -12.29 2.31 15.56
N ARG A 106 -12.65 1.04 15.72
CA ARG A 106 -11.78 0.03 16.36
C ARG A 106 -11.83 -1.30 15.65
N HIS A 107 -10.77 -2.09 15.75
CA HIS A 107 -10.75 -3.48 15.33
C HIS A 107 -11.14 -4.40 16.47
N LYS A 108 -12.07 -5.32 16.20
CA LYS A 108 -12.46 -6.36 17.14
C LYS A 108 -11.64 -7.62 16.90
N TRP A 109 -11.06 -8.13 17.97
CA TRP A 109 -10.28 -9.37 18.00
C TRP A 109 -10.97 -10.38 18.91
N ARG A 110 -11.05 -11.63 18.46
CA ARG A 110 -11.70 -12.72 19.20
C ARG A 110 -10.72 -13.84 19.53
N CYS A 111 -11.05 -14.59 20.58
CA CYS A 111 -10.31 -15.77 20.98
C CYS A 111 -10.18 -16.77 19.80
N PRO A 112 -8.96 -17.23 19.47
CA PRO A 112 -8.76 -18.20 18.40
C PRO A 112 -9.39 -19.56 18.73
N HIS A 113 -9.48 -19.94 20.00
CA HIS A 113 -10.10 -21.18 20.45
C HIS A 113 -11.59 -21.27 20.10
N VAL A 114 -12.33 -20.17 20.26
CA VAL A 114 -13.78 -20.12 19.97
C VAL A 114 -14.04 -19.97 18.47
N THR A 115 -13.13 -19.31 17.74
CA THR A 115 -13.34 -18.98 16.32
C THR A 115 -12.79 -20.02 15.35
N ARG A 116 -11.86 -20.87 15.77
CA ARG A 116 -11.21 -21.88 14.92
C ARG A 116 -11.61 -23.28 15.37
N LYS A 117 -12.10 -24.09 14.43
CA LYS A 117 -12.62 -25.45 14.70
C LYS A 117 -11.59 -26.46 15.22
N SER A 118 -10.29 -26.20 15.02
CA SER A 118 -9.20 -27.13 15.36
C SER A 118 -8.11 -26.41 16.14
N PHE A 119 -8.45 -25.90 17.32
CA PHE A 119 -7.55 -25.11 18.12
C PHE A 119 -7.56 -25.55 19.59
N ASN A 120 -6.48 -26.18 20.04
CA ASN A 120 -6.34 -26.61 21.43
C ASN A 120 -5.58 -25.52 22.22
N CYS A 121 -6.26 -24.89 23.17
CA CYS A 121 -5.67 -23.86 24.03
C CYS A 121 -5.35 -24.48 25.40
N PRO A 122 -4.14 -24.30 25.96
CA PRO A 122 -3.80 -24.80 27.29
C PRO A 122 -4.59 -24.05 28.38
N ILE A 123 -5.09 -22.85 28.07
CA ILE A 123 -6.04 -22.10 28.91
C ILE A 123 -7.42 -22.26 28.28
N PHE A 124 -8.14 -23.30 28.71
CA PHE A 124 -9.53 -23.52 28.30
C PHE A 124 -10.41 -22.43 28.93
N ASN A 125 -11.28 -21.81 28.12
CA ASN A 125 -12.23 -20.78 28.53
C ASN A 125 -11.62 -19.56 29.27
N CYS A 126 -10.92 -18.68 28.53
CA CYS A 126 -10.35 -17.43 29.07
C CYS A 126 -11.37 -16.45 29.69
N THR A 127 -12.67 -16.71 29.54
CA THR A 127 -13.84 -15.95 30.01
C THR A 127 -15.03 -16.91 30.15
N ASP A 128 -15.98 -16.63 31.04
CA ASP A 128 -17.17 -17.48 31.26
C ASP A 128 -18.20 -17.48 30.12
N SER A 129 -18.04 -16.59 29.13
CA SER A 129 -18.95 -16.50 27.99
C SER A 129 -18.52 -17.41 26.83
N ASP A 130 -19.48 -18.13 26.23
CA ASP A 130 -19.31 -18.92 25.00
C ASP A 130 -18.75 -18.13 23.81
N TYR A 131 -18.95 -16.81 23.81
CA TYR A 131 -18.38 -15.91 22.81
C TYR A 131 -16.84 -15.79 22.90
N GLY A 132 -16.26 -16.19 24.02
CA GLY A 132 -14.85 -16.06 24.35
C GLY A 132 -14.38 -14.62 24.55
N ARG A 133 -13.11 -14.49 24.97
CA ARG A 133 -12.48 -13.18 25.20
C ARG A 133 -12.43 -12.35 23.91
N THR A 134 -12.79 -11.07 24.04
CA THR A 134 -12.62 -10.07 22.99
C THR A 134 -11.60 -9.01 23.39
N VAL A 135 -10.82 -8.55 22.43
CA VAL A 135 -9.91 -7.41 22.56
C VAL A 135 -10.26 -6.41 21.48
N HIS A 136 -10.05 -5.13 21.75
CA HIS A 136 -10.21 -4.08 20.76
C HIS A 136 -8.90 -3.31 20.61
N THR A 137 -8.51 -3.01 19.38
CA THR A 137 -7.41 -2.09 19.07
C THR A 137 -7.94 -0.94 18.26
N LYS A 138 -7.31 0.22 18.38
CA LYS A 138 -7.75 1.48 17.78
C LYS A 138 -6.62 2.07 16.94
N PRO A 139 -6.86 2.47 15.68
CA PRO A 139 -5.86 3.19 14.91
C PRO A 139 -5.35 4.44 15.62
N GLU A 140 -6.18 5.13 16.40
CA GLU A 140 -5.79 6.33 17.13
C GLU A 140 -4.76 6.07 18.24
N TRP A 141 -4.57 4.82 18.67
CA TRP A 141 -3.54 4.48 19.64
C TRP A 141 -2.15 4.49 19.00
N ASP A 142 -2.08 4.04 17.75
CA ASP A 142 -0.86 3.97 16.96
C ASP A 142 -1.26 3.64 15.51
N ASN A 143 -1.32 4.64 14.64
CA ASN A 143 -1.75 4.48 13.24
C ASN A 143 -0.75 3.65 12.42
N ARG A 144 0.52 3.64 12.84
CA ARG A 144 1.58 2.80 12.29
C ARG A 144 1.31 1.34 12.61
N ILE A 145 0.91 0.99 13.83
CA ILE A 145 0.75 -0.42 14.26
C ILE A 145 -0.66 -0.94 14.01
N PHE A 146 -1.68 -0.15 14.31
CA PHE A 146 -3.09 -0.49 14.17
C PHE A 146 -3.69 0.15 12.92
N THR A 147 -3.26 -0.30 11.76
CA THR A 147 -3.77 0.19 10.47
C THR A 147 -5.25 -0.18 10.24
N THR A 148 -5.98 0.65 9.49
CA THR A 148 -7.40 0.45 9.11
C THR A 148 -7.67 -0.92 8.49
N THR A 149 -6.74 -1.43 7.70
CA THR A 149 -6.69 -2.85 7.35
C THR A 149 -5.60 -3.51 8.18
N PRO A 150 -5.93 -4.42 9.11
CA PRO A 150 -4.91 -5.04 9.94
C PRO A 150 -3.90 -5.84 9.11
N ARG A 151 -2.62 -5.69 9.46
CA ARG A 151 -1.53 -6.44 8.82
C ARG A 151 -1.72 -7.94 9.00
N GLY A 152 -1.19 -8.70 8.05
CA GLY A 152 -1.37 -10.16 7.99
C GLY A 152 -2.78 -10.64 7.60
N SER A 153 -3.80 -9.76 7.57
CA SER A 153 -5.14 -10.10 7.07
C SER A 153 -5.11 -10.47 5.58
N HIS A 154 -6.14 -11.21 5.12
CA HIS A 154 -6.23 -11.59 3.71
C HIS A 154 -6.32 -10.36 2.79
N LYS A 155 -7.07 -9.32 3.20
CA LYS A 155 -7.17 -8.04 2.49
C LYS A 155 -5.81 -7.35 2.40
N TRP A 156 -5.05 -7.32 3.50
CA TRP A 156 -3.69 -6.76 3.53
C TRP A 156 -2.78 -7.48 2.54
N LYS A 157 -2.68 -8.82 2.66
CA LYS A 157 -1.82 -9.64 1.81
C LYS A 157 -2.16 -9.49 0.32
N ASN A 158 -3.45 -9.46 -0.04
CA ASN A 158 -3.84 -9.28 -1.43
C ASN A 158 -3.57 -7.87 -1.97
N THR A 159 -3.65 -6.85 -1.12
CA THR A 159 -3.33 -5.48 -1.52
C THR A 159 -1.82 -5.31 -1.69
N MET A 160 -1.02 -5.79 -0.73
CA MET A 160 0.45 -5.74 -0.80
C MET A 160 1.04 -6.50 -1.98
N LYS A 161 0.39 -7.57 -2.50
CA LYS A 161 0.81 -8.23 -3.74
C LYS A 161 0.89 -7.26 -4.94
N LYS A 162 0.09 -6.18 -4.93
CA LYS A 162 0.11 -5.14 -5.96
C LYS A 162 1.33 -4.23 -5.88
N ARG A 163 2.14 -4.26 -4.80
CA ARG A 163 3.37 -3.47 -4.66
C ARG A 163 4.33 -3.68 -5.84
N THR A 164 4.40 -4.91 -6.35
CA THR A 164 5.22 -5.30 -7.52
C THR A 164 4.86 -4.59 -8.83
N SER A 165 3.76 -3.83 -8.88
CA SER A 165 3.33 -3.09 -10.07
C SER A 165 4.32 -1.98 -10.45
N SER A 166 4.90 -1.28 -9.46
CA SER A 166 5.91 -0.25 -9.71
C SER A 166 7.22 -0.86 -10.21
N GLU A 167 7.64 -1.98 -9.65
CA GLU A 167 8.80 -2.77 -10.10
C GLU A 167 8.60 -3.26 -11.54
N ARG A 168 7.44 -3.84 -11.87
CA ARG A 168 7.10 -4.25 -13.24
C ARG A 168 7.16 -3.08 -14.22
N ARG A 169 6.57 -1.94 -13.87
CA ARG A 169 6.64 -0.71 -14.69
C ARG A 169 8.09 -0.25 -14.87
N ASN A 170 8.91 -0.30 -13.83
CA ASN A 170 10.32 0.08 -13.91
C ASN A 170 11.09 -0.86 -14.84
N SER A 171 10.85 -2.17 -14.74
CA SER A 171 11.42 -3.14 -15.69
C SER A 171 11.02 -2.81 -17.11
N ARG A 172 9.72 -2.63 -17.40
CA ARG A 172 9.25 -2.28 -18.75
C ARG A 172 9.97 -1.06 -19.31
N VAL A 173 10.09 0.02 -18.52
CA VAL A 173 10.79 1.22 -18.98
C VAL A 173 12.28 0.99 -19.21
N LYS A 174 12.95 0.24 -18.33
CA LYS A 174 14.38 -0.06 -18.45
C LYS A 174 14.71 -1.01 -19.60
N THR A 175 14.01 -2.14 -19.67
CA THR A 175 14.28 -3.24 -20.59
C THR A 175 13.47 -3.11 -21.88
N ASP A 176 12.14 -3.11 -21.78
CA ASP A 176 11.27 -3.24 -22.97
C ASP A 176 11.31 -1.98 -23.86
N TYR A 177 11.49 -0.82 -23.23
CA TYR A 177 11.67 0.45 -23.94
C TYR A 177 13.14 0.92 -23.93
N GLU A 178 14.07 0.06 -23.53
CA GLU A 178 15.52 0.29 -23.65
C GLU A 178 16.02 1.62 -23.07
N LEU A 179 15.48 2.06 -21.93
CA LEU A 179 15.98 3.29 -21.27
C LEU A 179 17.47 3.19 -20.95
N GLU A 180 17.99 1.99 -20.67
CA GLU A 180 19.40 1.77 -20.35
C GLU A 180 20.35 2.01 -21.53
N ASN A 181 19.84 1.94 -22.77
CA ASN A 181 20.60 2.23 -23.98
C ASN A 181 20.66 3.74 -24.29
N ASP A 182 19.91 4.57 -23.55
CA ASP A 182 19.90 6.02 -23.77
C ASP A 182 21.20 6.68 -23.29
N ASN A 183 21.94 7.28 -24.22
CA ASN A 183 23.14 8.05 -23.90
C ASN A 183 22.81 9.52 -23.58
N VAL A 184 22.21 9.77 -22.41
CA VAL A 184 21.88 11.14 -21.96
C VAL A 184 22.48 11.48 -20.59
N ARG A 185 22.98 12.71 -20.44
CA ARG A 185 23.62 13.20 -19.20
C ARG A 185 22.72 14.09 -18.35
N SER A 186 21.69 14.71 -18.94
CA SER A 186 20.83 15.66 -18.24
C SER A 186 19.65 14.95 -17.55
N LYS A 187 19.41 15.32 -16.28
CA LYS A 187 18.26 14.86 -15.51
C LYS A 187 16.93 15.14 -16.21
N SER A 188 16.77 16.31 -16.82
CA SER A 188 15.55 16.69 -17.54
C SER A 188 15.34 15.83 -18.78
N ARG A 189 16.43 15.47 -19.48
CA ARG A 189 16.37 14.56 -20.63
C ARG A 189 16.00 13.13 -20.21
N TRP A 190 16.52 12.67 -19.08
CA TRP A 190 16.08 11.39 -18.50
C TRP A 190 14.58 11.41 -18.17
N LEU A 191 14.11 12.47 -17.52
CA LEU A 191 12.71 12.58 -17.12
C LEU A 191 11.75 12.57 -18.31
N ILE A 192 11.99 13.40 -19.35
CA ILE A 192 11.10 13.42 -20.52
C ILE A 192 11.08 12.07 -21.24
N ARG A 193 12.22 11.38 -21.29
CA ARG A 193 12.36 10.04 -21.88
C ARG A 193 11.61 8.97 -21.10
N ILE A 194 11.55 9.08 -19.77
CA ILE A 194 10.72 8.21 -18.92
C ILE A 194 9.24 8.48 -19.22
N ILE A 195 8.82 9.75 -19.21
CA ILE A 195 7.42 10.14 -19.44
C ILE A 195 6.93 9.69 -20.83
N MET A 196 7.75 9.80 -21.87
CA MET A 196 7.39 9.31 -23.21
C MET A 196 7.15 7.80 -23.23
N ARG A 197 7.94 7.03 -22.48
CA ARG A 197 7.78 5.57 -22.37
C ARG A 197 6.56 5.20 -21.54
N ASP A 198 6.27 5.99 -20.52
CA ASP A 198 5.04 5.87 -19.74
C ASP A 198 3.82 6.07 -20.64
N ALA A 199 3.83 7.12 -21.48
CA ALA A 199 2.78 7.34 -22.47
C ALA A 199 2.68 6.18 -23.48
N ALA A 200 3.80 5.63 -23.94
CA ALA A 200 3.79 4.44 -24.79
C ALA A 200 3.20 3.20 -24.09
N MET A 201 3.42 3.05 -22.78
CA MET A 201 2.76 1.98 -22.00
C MET A 201 1.25 2.13 -21.97
N HIS A 202 0.73 3.35 -21.86
CA HIS A 202 -0.70 3.64 -21.96
C HIS A 202 -1.24 3.33 -23.36
N ALA A 203 -0.56 3.80 -24.41
CA ALA A 203 -0.94 3.53 -25.80
C ALA A 203 -1.03 2.02 -26.08
N ASN A 204 -0.04 1.25 -25.65
CA ASN A 204 -0.02 -0.20 -25.79
C ASN A 204 -1.16 -0.90 -25.03
N ALA A 205 -1.51 -0.41 -23.83
CA ALA A 205 -2.64 -0.95 -23.09
C ALA A 205 -3.97 -0.61 -23.78
N TRP A 206 -4.12 0.59 -24.33
CA TRP A 206 -5.30 0.99 -25.08
C TRP A 206 -5.47 0.13 -26.32
N LEU A 207 -4.45 0.03 -27.17
CA LEU A 207 -4.49 -0.79 -28.40
C LEU A 207 -4.98 -2.22 -28.13
N LYS A 208 -4.51 -2.81 -27.03
CA LYS A 208 -4.89 -4.16 -26.63
C LYS A 208 -6.36 -4.27 -26.21
N GLU A 209 -6.92 -3.25 -25.56
CA GLU A 209 -8.33 -3.22 -25.13
C GLU A 209 -9.28 -2.79 -26.24
N SER A 210 -8.88 -1.87 -27.12
CA SER A 210 -9.76 -1.34 -28.16
C SER A 210 -9.93 -2.28 -29.35
N ALA A 211 -9.08 -3.30 -29.51
CA ALA A 211 -9.05 -4.20 -30.66
C ALA A 211 -8.97 -3.47 -32.02
N ILE A 212 -8.39 -2.26 -32.02
CA ILE A 212 -8.16 -1.45 -33.22
C ILE A 212 -6.75 -1.79 -33.73
N ALA A 213 -6.59 -1.90 -35.05
CA ALA A 213 -5.27 -2.08 -35.64
C ALA A 213 -4.36 -0.87 -35.30
N PRO A 214 -3.08 -1.05 -34.97
CA PRO A 214 -2.19 0.04 -34.61
C PRO A 214 -2.16 1.19 -35.64
N GLU A 215 -2.24 0.86 -36.92
CA GLU A 215 -2.26 1.81 -38.03
C GLU A 215 -3.51 2.70 -38.01
N ASP A 216 -4.66 2.09 -37.74
CA ASP A 216 -5.95 2.79 -37.62
C ASP A 216 -5.98 3.65 -36.35
N TRP A 217 -5.41 3.17 -35.25
CA TRP A 217 -5.35 3.94 -33.99
C TRP A 217 -4.50 5.20 -34.12
N ILE A 218 -3.31 5.09 -34.74
CA ILE A 218 -2.42 6.24 -35.00
C ILE A 218 -3.13 7.26 -35.88
N THR A 219 -3.74 6.82 -36.97
CA THR A 219 -4.44 7.72 -37.90
C THR A 219 -5.65 8.38 -37.25
N THR A 220 -6.40 7.68 -36.40
CA THR A 220 -7.55 8.26 -35.69
C THR A 220 -7.14 9.34 -34.68
N TRP A 221 -6.03 9.13 -33.96
CA TRP A 221 -5.56 10.08 -32.95
C TRP A 221 -4.95 11.34 -33.55
N PHE A 222 -4.12 11.20 -34.61
CA PHE A 222 -3.50 12.36 -35.28
C PHE A 222 -4.46 13.10 -36.23
N ASN A 223 -5.51 12.43 -36.72
CA ASN A 223 -6.57 13.09 -37.49
C ASN A 223 -7.72 13.60 -36.62
N TYR A 224 -7.59 13.59 -35.29
CA TYR A 224 -8.55 14.22 -34.39
C TYR A 224 -8.54 15.73 -34.63
N ARG A 225 -9.39 16.18 -35.56
CA ARG A 225 -9.74 17.59 -35.70
C ARG A 225 -10.52 17.94 -34.44
N ALA A 226 -9.90 18.73 -33.55
CA ALA A 226 -10.62 19.40 -32.49
C ALA A 226 -11.80 20.15 -33.14
N ALA A 227 -13.02 19.74 -32.81
CA ALA A 227 -14.24 20.44 -33.17
C ALA A 227 -14.37 21.73 -32.34
#